data_AF-A0A3N5W729-F1
#
_entry.id   AF-A0A3N5W729-F1
#
_cell.length_a   1.000
_cell.length_b   1.000
_cell.length_c   1.000
_cell.angle_alpha   90.00
_cell.angle_beta   90.00
_cell.angle_gamma   90.00
#
_symmetry.space_group_name_H-M   'P 1'
#
loop_
_entity.id
_entity.type
_entity.pdbx_description
1 polymer ?
#
loop_
_entity_poly.entity_id
_entity_poly.type
_entity_poly.pdbx_seq_one_letter_code
_entity_poly.pdbx_strand_id
1 'polypeptide(L)'
;MHEAAAVITFLSPGLRFFHQGQFPGRKKRISPHLVRGPEEPIDQRLEQFYDRLLALLRQPVVRDGQWQCLECRPAWDGNWTSDCFVAYAWTGKDGAKRLIAVNYSDHQSQGYVAIPWTDLGGRGWQLRDRMGAAIYEGGGGDLAAQGLYLDLPAWAYHVFDVQRAGA
;
A
#
# COMPACT_ATOMS: atom_id res chain seq x y z
N MET A 1 -7.77 4.22 -9.88
CA MET A 1 -7.84 5.34 -8.91
C MET A 1 -8.45 4.94 -7.56
N HIS A 2 -9.69 4.41 -7.49
CA HIS A 2 -10.38 4.16 -6.21
C HIS A 2 -9.59 3.29 -5.21
N GLU A 3 -9.10 2.12 -5.64
CA GLU A 3 -8.31 1.22 -4.79
C GLU A 3 -7.04 1.91 -4.26
N ALA A 4 -6.31 2.62 -5.13
CA ALA A 4 -5.11 3.39 -4.75
C ALA A 4 -5.39 4.45 -3.69
N ALA A 5 -6.47 5.23 -3.86
CA ALA A 5 -6.89 6.22 -2.87
C ALA A 5 -7.24 5.56 -1.54
N ALA A 6 -7.97 4.44 -1.55
CA ALA A 6 -8.31 3.69 -0.35
C ALA A 6 -7.05 3.15 0.37
N VAL A 7 -6.05 2.66 -0.37
CA VAL A 7 -4.78 2.22 0.19
C VAL A 7 -4.08 3.39 0.88
N ILE A 8 -3.93 4.55 0.23
CA ILE A 8 -3.33 5.75 0.83
C ILE A 8 -4.10 6.14 2.10
N THR A 9 -5.41 6.37 1.99
CA THR A 9 -6.22 6.91 3.08
C THR A 9 -6.29 5.96 4.27
N PHE A 10 -6.55 4.67 4.06
CA PHE A 10 -6.86 3.77 5.17
C PHE A 10 -5.62 3.15 5.80
N LEU A 11 -4.52 2.96 5.06
CA LEU A 11 -3.26 2.48 5.66
C LEU A 11 -2.39 3.62 6.19
N SER A 12 -2.77 4.89 6.01
CA SER A 12 -2.19 6.01 6.75
C SER A 12 -2.73 6.08 8.20
N PRO A 13 -2.03 6.76 9.12
CA PRO A 13 -2.51 6.97 10.48
C PRO A 13 -3.79 7.82 10.50
N GLY A 14 -4.73 7.48 11.38
CA GLY A 14 -5.94 8.29 11.61
C GLY A 14 -7.23 7.49 11.69
N LEU A 15 -8.35 8.22 11.78
CA LEU A 15 -9.69 7.64 11.76
C LEU A 15 -10.05 7.17 10.34
N ARG A 16 -10.73 6.02 10.27
CA ARG A 16 -11.07 5.34 9.01
C ARG A 16 -12.58 5.31 8.87
N PHE A 17 -13.11 6.16 8.01
CA PHE A 17 -14.53 6.23 7.71
C PHE A 17 -14.83 5.58 6.36
N PHE A 18 -15.78 4.66 6.35
CA PHE A 18 -16.25 4.00 5.14
C PHE A 18 -17.68 4.45 4.83
N HIS A 19 -17.94 4.73 3.56
CA HIS A 19 -19.28 5.06 3.11
C HIS A 19 -20.15 3.80 3.00
N GLN A 20 -21.43 3.93 3.31
CA GLN A 20 -22.40 2.86 3.09
C GLN A 20 -22.42 2.47 1.61
N GLY A 21 -22.22 1.18 1.32
CA GLY A 21 -22.18 0.67 -0.05
C GLY A 21 -20.81 0.77 -0.74
N GLN A 22 -19.78 1.30 -0.07
CA GLN A 22 -18.42 1.41 -0.62
C GLN A 22 -17.82 0.04 -0.96
N PHE A 23 -17.98 -0.97 -0.08
CA PHE A 23 -17.44 -2.31 -0.29
C PHE A 23 -18.08 -3.05 -1.46
N PRO A 24 -19.42 -3.10 -1.58
CA PRO A 24 -20.06 -3.72 -2.74
C PRO A 24 -19.99 -2.87 -4.03
N GLY A 25 -19.39 -1.68 -4.00
CA GLY A 25 -19.23 -0.82 -5.19
C GLY A 25 -20.50 -0.10 -5.65
N ARG A 26 -21.42 0.20 -4.72
CA ARG A 26 -22.65 0.94 -5.02
C ARG A 26 -22.32 2.34 -5.55
N LYS A 27 -22.93 2.72 -6.67
CA LYS A 27 -22.67 3.99 -7.34
C LYS A 27 -23.73 5.03 -7.01
N LYS A 28 -24.91 4.60 -6.60
CA LYS A 28 -26.02 5.50 -6.28
C LYS A 28 -25.87 6.02 -4.86
N ARG A 29 -25.66 7.33 -4.74
CA ARG A 29 -25.75 8.03 -3.45
C ARG A 29 -27.19 8.03 -2.97
N ILE A 30 -27.46 7.33 -1.88
CA ILE A 30 -28.78 7.36 -1.23
C ILE A 30 -28.88 8.64 -0.40
N SER A 31 -29.95 9.40 -0.59
CA SER A 31 -30.24 10.55 0.26
C SER A 31 -30.50 10.07 1.68
N PRO A 32 -29.96 10.72 2.73
CA PRO A 32 -30.22 10.34 4.11
C PRO A 32 -31.71 10.41 4.48
N HIS A 33 -32.53 11.15 3.71
CA HIS A 33 -33.98 11.22 3.87
C HIS A 33 -34.73 10.00 3.29
N LEU A 34 -34.04 9.11 2.58
CA LEU A 34 -34.63 7.96 1.92
C LEU A 34 -34.10 6.67 2.57
N VAL A 35 -34.98 5.94 3.27
CA VAL A 35 -34.65 4.68 3.97
C VAL A 35 -34.47 3.49 3.00
N ARG A 36 -34.48 3.74 1.68
CA ARG A 36 -34.37 2.73 0.63
C ARG A 36 -33.42 3.19 -0.47
N GLY A 37 -32.68 2.25 -1.04
CA GLY A 37 -31.86 2.44 -2.22
C GLY A 37 -32.24 1.45 -3.32
N PRO A 38 -31.82 1.69 -4.57
CA PRO A 38 -31.94 0.68 -5.62
C PRO A 38 -31.09 -0.54 -5.27
N GLU A 39 -31.54 -1.71 -5.70
CA GLU A 39 -30.67 -2.88 -5.73
C GLU A 39 -29.63 -2.68 -6.83
N GLU A 40 -28.36 -2.74 -6.46
CA GLU A 40 -27.23 -2.67 -7.39
C GLU A 40 -26.47 -3.99 -7.31
N PRO A 41 -26.00 -4.53 -8.46
CA PRO A 41 -25.15 -5.70 -8.46
C PRO A 41 -23.85 -5.41 -7.69
N ILE A 42 -23.37 -6.41 -6.97
CA ILE A 42 -22.11 -6.33 -6.22
C ILE A 42 -20.94 -6.38 -7.19
N ASP A 43 -20.02 -5.45 -7.06
CA ASP A 43 -18.70 -5.53 -7.69
C ASP A 43 -17.81 -6.48 -6.88
N GLN A 44 -17.76 -7.76 -7.28
CA GLN A 44 -17.01 -8.80 -6.57
C GLN A 44 -15.50 -8.50 -6.46
N ARG A 45 -14.92 -7.81 -7.47
CA ARG A 45 -13.50 -7.44 -7.43
C ARG A 45 -13.27 -6.45 -6.30
N LEU A 46 -14.15 -5.46 -6.18
CA LEU A 46 -14.02 -4.42 -5.17
C LEU A 46 -14.31 -4.96 -3.76
N GLU A 47 -15.28 -5.88 -3.63
CA GLU A 47 -15.55 -6.57 -2.38
C GLU A 47 -14.32 -7.36 -1.88
N GLN A 48 -13.71 -8.16 -2.76
CA GLN A 48 -12.48 -8.90 -2.44
C GLN A 48 -11.29 -7.98 -2.13
N PHE A 49 -11.22 -6.81 -2.76
CA PHE A 49 -10.24 -5.79 -2.40
C PHE A 49 -10.46 -5.29 -0.97
N TYR A 50 -11.70 -4.93 -0.60
CA TYR A 50 -11.99 -4.44 0.74
C TYR A 50 -11.86 -5.52 1.81
N ASP A 51 -12.19 -6.77 1.53
CA ASP A 51 -11.96 -7.88 2.45
C ASP A 51 -10.47 -8.01 2.81
N ARG A 52 -9.59 -7.95 1.80
CA ARG A 52 -8.14 -7.98 2.01
C ARG A 52 -7.64 -6.74 2.73
N LEU A 53 -8.12 -5.55 2.35
CA LEU A 53 -7.76 -4.30 3.01
C LEU A 53 -8.17 -4.31 4.48
N LEU A 54 -9.41 -4.70 4.79
CA LEU A 54 -9.91 -4.77 6.17
C LEU A 54 -9.14 -5.80 7.00
N ALA A 55 -8.73 -6.92 6.40
CA ALA A 55 -7.86 -7.89 7.06
C ALA A 55 -6.48 -7.28 7.41
N LEU A 56 -5.90 -6.45 6.52
CA LEU A 56 -4.66 -5.72 6.82
C LEU A 56 -4.87 -4.68 7.92
N LEU A 57 -5.95 -3.89 7.83
CA LEU A 57 -6.28 -2.87 8.82
C LEU A 57 -6.53 -3.43 10.22
N ARG A 58 -6.74 -4.75 10.34
CA ARG A 58 -6.85 -5.46 11.61
C ARG A 58 -5.51 -5.78 12.27
N GLN A 59 -4.41 -5.71 11.54
CA GLN A 59 -3.08 -6.04 12.06
C GLN A 59 -2.56 -4.94 13.00
N PRO A 60 -1.97 -5.29 14.16
CA PRO A 60 -1.44 -4.30 15.10
C PRO A 60 -0.40 -3.36 14.49
N VAL A 61 0.42 -3.83 13.55
CA VAL A 61 1.47 -3.03 12.89
C VAL A 61 0.93 -1.78 12.21
N VAL A 62 -0.27 -1.82 11.61
CA VAL A 62 -0.92 -0.65 10.95
C VAL A 62 -1.91 0.07 11.86
N ARG A 63 -1.90 -0.19 13.17
CA ARG A 63 -2.73 0.49 14.18
C ARG A 63 -1.90 1.16 15.25
N ASP A 64 -0.99 0.40 15.84
CA ASP A 64 -0.19 0.77 17.01
C ASP A 64 1.31 0.87 16.69
N GLY A 65 1.68 0.64 15.43
CA GLY A 65 3.06 0.74 14.96
C GLY A 65 3.52 2.18 14.80
N GLN A 66 4.81 2.34 14.56
CA GLN A 66 5.42 3.62 14.19
C GLN A 66 5.29 3.83 12.69
N TRP A 67 4.62 4.90 12.29
CA TRP A 67 4.49 5.31 10.90
C TRP A 67 5.61 6.26 10.50
N GLN A 68 6.08 6.13 9.26
CA GLN A 68 7.06 7.04 8.67
C GLN A 68 6.79 7.23 7.18
N CYS A 69 6.74 8.50 6.74
CA CYS A 69 6.75 8.85 5.32
C CYS A 69 8.11 8.54 4.71
N LEU A 70 8.13 8.02 3.49
CA LEU A 70 9.37 7.65 2.80
C LEU A 70 9.60 8.53 1.57
N GLU A 71 10.87 8.81 1.32
CA GLU A 71 11.30 9.53 0.14
C GLU A 71 11.29 8.60 -1.09
N CYS A 72 10.76 9.12 -2.20
CA CYS A 72 10.82 8.48 -3.51
C CYS A 72 11.85 9.22 -4.36
N ARG A 73 12.82 8.49 -4.89
CA ARG A 73 13.92 9.02 -5.70
C ARG A 73 13.76 8.61 -7.16
N PRO A 74 14.25 9.42 -8.11
CA PRO A 74 14.18 9.09 -9.53
C PRO A 74 14.95 7.80 -9.84
N ALA A 75 14.43 7.01 -10.78
CA ALA A 75 15.08 5.78 -11.22
C ALA A 75 16.37 6.04 -12.03
N TRP A 76 16.44 7.19 -12.69
CA TRP A 76 17.60 7.73 -13.41
C TRP A 76 17.46 9.25 -13.56
N ASP A 77 18.54 9.93 -13.94
CA ASP A 77 18.53 11.39 -14.10
C ASP A 77 17.48 11.85 -15.13
N GLY A 78 16.68 12.84 -14.76
CA GLY A 78 15.55 13.33 -15.57
C GLY A 78 14.27 12.50 -15.50
N ASN A 79 14.22 11.38 -14.77
CA ASN A 79 12.95 10.68 -14.50
C ASN A 79 12.16 11.41 -13.40
N TRP A 80 11.22 12.25 -13.79
CA TRP A 80 10.36 13.01 -12.86
C TRP A 80 9.22 12.17 -12.23
N THR A 81 8.97 10.95 -12.73
CA THR A 81 7.80 10.15 -12.33
C THR A 81 7.91 9.61 -10.90
N SER A 82 9.06 9.74 -10.23
CA SER A 82 9.21 9.44 -8.81
C SER A 82 8.29 10.30 -7.94
N ASP A 83 7.98 11.52 -8.37
CA ASP A 83 7.10 12.46 -7.66
C ASP A 83 5.63 12.01 -7.68
N CYS A 84 5.30 11.02 -8.52
CA CYS A 84 3.97 10.44 -8.61
C CYS A 84 3.71 9.38 -7.53
N PHE A 85 4.75 8.97 -6.79
CA PHE A 85 4.60 7.98 -5.74
C PHE A 85 4.25 8.59 -4.39
N VAL A 86 3.37 7.90 -3.67
CA VAL A 86 3.18 8.05 -2.23
C VAL A 86 3.69 6.78 -1.57
N ALA A 87 4.71 6.89 -0.73
CA ALA A 87 5.29 5.76 -0.02
C ALA A 87 5.44 6.03 1.48
N TYR A 88 5.17 5.01 2.28
CA TYR A 88 5.33 5.06 3.73
C TYR A 88 5.51 3.67 4.32
N ALA A 89 6.07 3.62 5.52
CA ALA A 89 6.28 2.39 6.27
C ALA A 89 5.56 2.40 7.61
N TRP A 90 5.25 1.20 8.09
CA TRP A 90 4.91 0.94 9.48
C TRP A 90 5.91 -0.04 10.10
N THR A 91 6.30 0.25 11.33
CA THR A 91 7.12 -0.65 12.16
C THR A 91 6.38 -1.02 13.43
N GLY A 92 6.06 -2.30 13.60
CA GLY A 92 5.40 -2.85 14.77
C GLY A 92 6.35 -2.97 15.96
N LYS A 93 5.79 -3.01 17.17
CA LYS A 93 6.56 -3.19 18.42
C LYS A 93 7.25 -4.56 18.51
N ASP A 94 6.71 -5.53 17.80
CA ASP A 94 7.22 -6.89 17.62
C ASP A 94 8.27 -6.99 16.50
N GLY A 95 8.62 -5.87 15.86
CA GLY A 95 9.53 -5.82 14.72
C GLY A 95 8.86 -6.14 13.38
N ALA A 96 7.53 -6.30 13.31
CA ALA A 96 6.82 -6.43 12.05
C ALA A 96 7.03 -5.19 11.17
N LYS A 97 7.29 -5.39 9.88
CA LYS A 97 7.60 -4.31 8.93
C LYS A 97 6.58 -4.31 7.81
N ARG A 98 5.98 -3.16 7.52
CA ARG A 98 5.09 -2.95 6.37
C ARG A 98 5.62 -1.82 5.53
N LEU A 99 5.70 -2.01 4.22
CA LEU A 99 6.03 -0.98 3.26
C LEU A 99 4.85 -0.82 2.30
N ILE A 100 4.34 0.40 2.19
CA ILE A 100 3.26 0.75 1.27
C ILE A 100 3.85 1.69 0.22
N ALA A 101 3.56 1.42 -1.05
CA ALA A 101 3.89 2.31 -2.15
C ALA A 101 2.72 2.36 -3.12
N VAL A 102 2.36 3.56 -3.56
CA VAL A 102 1.23 3.81 -4.44
C VAL A 102 1.68 4.74 -5.55
N ASN A 103 1.55 4.32 -6.81
CA ASN A 103 1.57 5.27 -7.93
C ASN A 103 0.21 5.97 -7.96
N TYR A 104 0.17 7.23 -7.54
CA TYR A 104 -1.07 8.02 -7.52
C TYR A 104 -1.18 8.95 -8.73
N SER A 105 -0.84 8.43 -9.90
CA SER A 105 -1.00 9.09 -11.18
C SER A 105 -1.78 8.22 -12.17
N ASP A 106 -2.18 8.84 -13.28
CA ASP A 106 -2.88 8.22 -14.41
C ASP A 106 -1.96 7.57 -15.45
N HIS A 107 -0.65 7.51 -15.19
CA HIS A 107 0.35 6.94 -16.08
C HIS A 107 1.31 6.02 -15.32
N GLN A 108 2.15 5.28 -16.04
CA GLN A 108 3.18 4.44 -15.45
C GLN A 108 4.29 5.30 -14.85
N SER A 109 4.78 4.93 -13.67
CA SER A 109 5.80 5.66 -12.92
C SER A 109 6.88 4.71 -12.42
N GLN A 110 8.11 5.21 -12.34
CA GLN A 110 9.30 4.44 -11.95
C GLN A 110 10.17 5.23 -10.98
N GLY A 111 10.76 4.54 -10.01
CA GLY A 111 11.57 5.19 -8.99
C GLY A 111 12.07 4.23 -7.93
N TYR A 112 12.80 4.76 -6.95
CA TYR A 112 13.27 4.03 -5.78
C TYR A 112 12.60 4.56 -4.52
N VAL A 113 12.09 3.68 -3.67
CA VAL A 113 11.62 4.04 -2.32
C VAL A 113 12.73 3.77 -1.32
N ALA A 114 13.11 4.79 -0.56
CA ALA A 114 14.08 4.64 0.52
C ALA A 114 13.52 3.75 1.64
N ILE A 115 14.28 2.73 2.05
CA ILE A 115 13.87 1.81 3.11
C ILE A 115 14.33 2.36 4.47
N PRO A 116 13.45 2.50 5.48
CA PRO A 116 13.81 3.17 6.73
C PRO A 116 14.54 2.27 7.73
N TRP A 117 14.64 0.97 7.44
CA TRP A 117 15.14 -0.03 8.38
C TRP A 117 16.64 -0.25 8.22
N THR A 118 17.39 -0.02 9.28
CA THR A 118 18.86 -0.20 9.31
C THR A 118 19.28 -1.61 9.70
N ASP A 119 18.36 -2.42 10.23
CA ASP A 119 18.58 -3.80 10.67
C ASP A 119 18.52 -4.85 9.54
N LEU A 120 18.53 -4.40 8.28
CA LEU A 120 18.42 -5.27 7.11
C LEU A 120 19.77 -5.89 6.69
N GLY A 121 20.89 -5.23 6.99
CA GLY A 121 22.21 -5.59 6.47
C GLY A 121 22.64 -7.04 6.73
N GLY A 122 23.36 -7.62 5.77
CA GLY A 122 23.96 -8.96 5.88
C GLY A 122 22.96 -10.13 5.83
N ARG A 123 21.71 -9.89 5.44
CA ARG A 123 20.63 -10.90 5.39
C ARG A 123 19.83 -10.81 4.09
N GLY A 124 19.22 -11.91 3.67
CA GLY A 124 18.23 -11.93 2.60
C GLY A 124 16.84 -11.56 3.13
N TRP A 125 16.10 -10.77 2.35
CA TRP A 125 14.74 -10.33 2.69
C TRP A 125 13.78 -10.65 1.56
N GLN A 126 12.55 -10.98 1.94
CA GLN A 126 11.42 -11.16 1.05
C GLN A 126 10.35 -10.12 1.37
N LEU A 127 9.88 -9.43 0.34
CA LEU A 127 8.80 -8.48 0.39
C LEU A 127 7.61 -9.10 -0.34
N ARG A 128 6.60 -9.52 0.42
CA ARG A 128 5.39 -10.16 -0.12
C ARG A 128 4.23 -9.18 -0.12
N ASP A 129 3.69 -8.90 -1.30
CA ASP A 129 2.51 -8.04 -1.42
C ASP A 129 1.29 -8.75 -0.82
N ARG A 130 0.60 -8.06 0.10
CA ARG A 130 -0.59 -8.56 0.78
C ARG A 130 -1.88 -8.21 0.04
N MET A 131 -1.82 -7.29 -0.91
CA MET A 131 -2.94 -6.90 -1.76
C MET A 131 -2.82 -7.41 -3.20
N GLY A 132 -1.62 -7.76 -3.64
CA GLY A 132 -1.31 -8.35 -4.94
C GLY A 132 -0.66 -9.73 -4.84
N ALA A 133 -0.07 -10.16 -5.95
CA ALA A 133 0.70 -11.41 -6.04
C ALA A 133 2.21 -11.19 -6.10
N ALA A 134 2.67 -9.92 -6.06
CA ALA A 134 4.08 -9.59 -6.19
C ALA A 134 4.88 -10.10 -5.00
N ILE A 135 6.02 -10.70 -5.29
CA ILE A 135 7.03 -11.10 -4.32
C ILE A 135 8.37 -10.57 -4.83
N TYR A 136 9.07 -9.85 -3.97
CA TYR A 136 10.41 -9.37 -4.24
C TYR A 136 11.39 -10.01 -3.26
N GLU A 137 12.53 -10.45 -3.76
CA GLU A 137 13.63 -10.97 -2.95
C GLU A 137 14.86 -10.12 -3.19
N GLY A 138 15.52 -9.71 -2.11
CA GLY A 138 16.68 -8.84 -2.21
C GLY A 138 17.62 -8.97 -1.02
N GLY A 139 18.89 -8.66 -1.26
CA GLY A 139 19.87 -8.50 -0.21
C GLY A 139 19.52 -7.27 0.65
N GLY A 140 19.56 -7.41 1.97
CA GLY A 140 19.28 -6.30 2.86
C GLY A 140 20.30 -5.16 2.76
N GLY A 141 21.50 -5.44 2.24
CA GLY A 141 22.48 -4.41 1.88
C GLY A 141 22.00 -3.54 0.72
N ASP A 142 21.49 -4.13 -0.36
CA ASP A 142 20.97 -3.41 -1.52
C ASP A 142 19.70 -2.62 -1.16
N LEU A 143 18.79 -3.25 -0.40
CA LEU A 143 17.59 -2.57 0.10
C LEU A 143 17.94 -1.37 1.00
N ALA A 144 18.98 -1.46 1.83
CA ALA A 144 19.42 -0.35 2.67
C ALA A 144 20.16 0.75 1.89
N ALA A 145 20.97 0.37 0.88
CA ALA A 145 21.79 1.32 0.13
C ALA A 145 21.03 2.02 -1.01
N GLN A 146 20.25 1.26 -1.78
CA GLN A 146 19.56 1.74 -2.97
C GLN A 146 18.05 1.88 -2.78
N GLY A 147 17.47 1.21 -1.78
CA GLY A 147 16.02 1.17 -1.60
C GLY A 147 15.35 0.11 -2.47
N LEU A 148 14.02 0.15 -2.53
CA LEU A 148 13.23 -0.74 -3.38
C LEU A 148 12.93 -0.04 -4.71
N TYR A 149 13.34 -0.65 -5.82
CA TYR A 149 12.93 -0.21 -7.16
C TYR A 149 11.44 -0.50 -7.40
N LEU A 150 10.74 0.47 -7.98
CA LEU A 150 9.34 0.38 -8.36
C LEU A 150 9.19 0.70 -9.84
N ASP A 151 8.34 -0.08 -10.50
CA ASP A 151 7.80 0.19 -11.83
C ASP A 151 6.31 -0.16 -11.82
N LEU A 152 5.47 0.85 -11.64
CA LEU A 152 4.05 0.68 -11.38
C LEU A 152 3.19 1.32 -12.47
N PRO A 153 2.23 0.58 -13.04
CA PRO A 153 1.19 1.18 -13.90
C PRO A 153 0.36 2.24 -13.17
N ALA A 154 -0.44 2.96 -13.94
CA ALA A 154 -1.38 3.96 -13.44
C ALA A 154 -2.23 3.41 -12.28
N TRP A 155 -2.28 4.14 -11.17
CA TRP A 155 -3.05 3.79 -9.97
C TRP A 155 -2.70 2.44 -9.32
N ALA A 156 -1.55 1.85 -9.66
CA ALA A 156 -1.11 0.61 -9.03
C ALA A 156 -0.45 0.88 -7.68
N TYR A 157 -0.39 -0.16 -6.85
CA TYR A 157 0.14 -0.06 -5.48
C TYR A 157 0.66 -1.41 -5.01
N HIS A 158 1.48 -1.37 -3.97
CA HIS A 158 1.93 -2.53 -3.21
C HIS A 158 1.76 -2.30 -1.72
N VAL A 159 1.39 -3.36 -1.01
CA VAL A 159 1.39 -3.40 0.47
C VAL A 159 2.23 -4.57 0.91
N PHE A 160 3.54 -4.34 1.03
CA PHE A 160 4.51 -5.37 1.32
C PHE A 160 4.57 -5.70 2.82
N ASP A 161 4.53 -6.99 3.12
CA ASP A 161 5.05 -7.59 4.35
C ASP A 161 6.53 -7.88 4.14
N VAL A 162 7.40 -7.23 4.93
CA VAL A 162 8.86 -7.30 4.78
C VAL A 162 9.40 -8.27 5.82
N GLN A 163 9.86 -9.43 5.37
CA GLN A 163 10.26 -10.55 6.21
C GLN A 163 11.64 -11.06 5.82
N ARG A 164 12.31 -11.75 6.75
CA ARG A 164 13.57 -12.42 6.43
C ARG A 164 13.29 -13.58 5.49
N ALA A 165 14.13 -13.76 4.47
CA ALA A 165 14.05 -14.90 3.59
C ALA A 165 14.37 -16.19 4.38
N GLY A 166 13.49 -17.19 4.29
CA GLY A 166 13.68 -18.50 4.93
C GLY A 166 13.32 -18.60 6.42
N ALA A 167 12.52 -17.66 6.94
CA ALA A 167 11.91 -17.75 8.28
C ALA A 167 10.57 -18.50 8.26
#